data_AF-A0A5J5L6V6-F1
#
_entry.id   AF-A0A5J5L6V6-F1
#
_cell.length_a   1.000
_cell.length_b   1.000
_cell.length_c   1.000
_cell.angle_alpha   90.00
_cell.angle_beta   90.00
_cell.angle_gamma   90.00
#
_symmetry.space_group_name_H-M   'P 1'
#
loop_
_entity.id
_entity.type
_entity.pdbx_description
1 polymer ?
#
loop_
_entity_poly.entity_id
_entity_poly.type
_entity_poly.pdbx_seq_one_letter_code
_entity_poly.pdbx_strand_id
1 'polypeptide(L)' 'MNGQSVADANGFVYEPVRGPKRKIEFDPRTDGSFERSEVVWNGCQWRVTGREVMTTMRRI' A
#
# COMPACT_ATOMS: atom_id res chain seq x y z
N MET A 1 -0.92 -3.26 21.81
CA MET A 1 -0.53 -3.43 20.40
C MET A 1 -0.62 -2.06 19.73
N ASN A 2 0.49 -1.35 19.57
CA ASN A 2 0.55 -0.08 18.86
C ASN A 2 0.90 -0.40 17.40
N GLY A 3 -0.07 -0.29 16.49
CA GLY A 3 0.18 -0.52 15.07
C GLY A 3 1.16 0.53 14.55
N GLN A 4 2.39 0.11 14.25
CA GLN A 4 3.40 1.00 13.68
C GLN A 4 3.11 1.15 12.18
N SER A 5 2.74 2.36 11.77
CA SER A 5 2.65 2.74 10.37
C SER A 5 3.93 3.44 9.93
N VAL A 6 4.59 2.94 8.88
CA VAL A 6 5.75 3.58 8.23
C VAL A 6 5.29 4.08 6.87
N ALA A 7 5.44 5.37 6.59
CA ALA A 7 4.99 5.98 5.34
C ALA A 7 6.14 6.70 4.64
N ASP A 8 6.17 6.56 3.31
CA ASP A 8 7.11 7.21 2.40
C ASP A 8 6.32 7.94 1.29
N ALA A 9 7.02 8.62 0.37
CA ALA A 9 6.39 9.30 -0.75
C ALA A 9 5.56 8.36 -1.67
N ASN A 10 5.91 7.08 -1.71
CA ASN A 10 5.35 6.10 -2.66
C ASN A 10 4.48 5.03 -1.99
N GLY A 11 4.14 5.19 -0.70
CA GLY A 11 3.35 4.18 -0.03
C GLY A 11 3.41 4.25 1.49
N PHE A 12 2.75 3.28 2.11
CA PHE A 12 2.81 3.09 3.55
C PHE A 12 2.57 1.65 3.94
N VAL A 13 3.21 1.24 5.01
CA VAL A 13 3.07 -0.05 5.67
C VAL A 13 2.27 0.16 6.94
N TYR A 14 1.34 -0.74 7.25
CA TYR A 14 0.54 -0.70 8.48
C TYR A 14 0.23 -2.09 9.01
N GLU A 15 0.08 -2.20 10.34
CA GLU A 15 -0.32 -3.42 11.04
C GLU A 15 -1.79 -3.29 11.49
N PRO A 16 -2.74 -3.96 10.81
CA PRO A 16 -4.14 -3.89 11.22
C PRO A 16 -4.33 -4.57 12.59
N VAL A 17 -5.37 -4.16 13.32
CA VAL A 17 -5.74 -4.78 14.62
C VAL A 17 -5.97 -6.29 14.49
N ARG A 18 -6.42 -6.75 13.32
CA ARG A 18 -6.59 -8.17 12.99
C ARG A 18 -5.99 -8.48 11.63
N GLY A 19 -5.32 -9.63 11.56
CA GLY A 19 -4.79 -10.18 10.32
C GLY A 19 -3.33 -9.76 10.06
N PRO A 20 -2.81 -10.14 8.89
CA PRO A 20 -1.43 -9.89 8.52
C PRO A 20 -1.14 -8.41 8.30
N LYS A 21 0.13 -8.04 8.49
CA LYS A 21 0.69 -6.74 8.11
C LYS A 21 0.41 -6.44 6.63
N ARG A 22 0.09 -5.18 6.34
CA ARG A 22 -0.29 -4.71 5.01
C ARG A 22 0.60 -3.56 4.56
N LYS A 23 0.68 -3.37 3.25
CA LYS A 23 1.37 -2.27 2.59
C LYS A 23 0.49 -1.76 1.45
N ILE A 24 0.43 -0.46 1.28
CA ILE A 24 -0.08 0.21 0.08
C ILE A 24 1.12 0.79 -0.66
N GLU A 25 1.23 0.51 -1.95
CA GLU A 25 2.23 1.07 -2.85
C GLU A 25 1.55 1.89 -3.94
N PHE A 26 2.18 2.98 -4.36
CA PHE A 26 1.74 3.84 -5.45
C PHE A 26 2.86 3.94 -6.48
N ASP A 27 2.66 3.29 -7.62
CA ASP A 27 3.59 3.32 -8.74
C ASP A 27 3.14 4.36 -9.79
N PRO A 28 3.94 5.39 -10.08
CA PRO A 28 3.58 6.39 -11.09
C PRO A 28 3.55 5.78 -12.50
N ARG A 29 2.55 6.20 -13.28
CA ARG A 29 2.38 5.82 -14.69
C ARG A 29 2.71 6.99 -15.61
N THR A 30 2.95 6.72 -16.89
CA THR A 30 3.37 7.72 -17.88
C THR A 30 2.27 8.73 -18.24
N ASP A 31 1.00 8.38 -18.02
CA ASP A 31 -0.17 9.23 -18.25
C ASP A 31 -0.50 10.15 -17.06
N GLY A 32 0.37 10.18 -16.04
CA GLY A 32 0.16 10.96 -14.81
C GLY A 32 -0.80 10.31 -13.81
N SER A 33 -1.32 9.12 -14.11
CA SER A 33 -2.03 8.29 -13.13
C SER A 33 -1.06 7.46 -12.28
N PHE A 34 -1.58 6.74 -11.30
CA PHE A 34 -0.82 5.87 -10.40
C PHE A 34 -1.46 4.50 -10.34
N GLU A 35 -0.65 3.45 -10.30
CA GLU A 35 -1.11 2.12 -9.90
C GLU A 35 -0.99 2.01 -8.37
N ARG A 36 -2.13 1.94 -7.68
CA ARG A 36 -2.21 1.61 -6.26
C ARG A 36 -2.21 0.09 -6.12
N SER A 37 -1.23 -0.47 -5.43
CA SER A 37 -1.16 -1.90 -5.11
C SER A 37 -1.40 -2.15 -3.62
N GLU A 38 -2.31 -3.08 -3.31
CA GLU A 38 -2.53 -3.59 -1.96
C GLU A 38 -1.73 -4.87 -1.76
N VAL A 39 -0.83 -4.86 -0.79
CA VAL A 39 0.15 -5.92 -0.59
C VAL A 39 0.09 -6.44 0.84
N VAL A 40 0.03 -7.75 0.99
CA VAL A 40 -0.16 -8.42 2.27
C VAL A 40 1.07 -9.28 2.58
N TRP A 41 1.56 -9.22 3.81
CA TRP A 41 2.63 -10.10 4.28
C TRP A 41 2.08 -11.50 4.55
N ASN A 42 2.62 -12.52 3.88
CA ASN A 42 2.19 -13.91 4.08
C ASN A 42 3.07 -14.71 5.06
N GLY A 43 4.04 -14.08 5.71
CA GLY A 43 5.03 -14.74 6.58
C GLY A 43 6.43 -14.85 5.98
N CYS A 44 6.54 -14.87 4.65
CA CYS A 44 7.83 -15.00 3.93
C CYS A 44 8.08 -13.85 2.95
N GLN A 45 7.01 -13.38 2.30
CA GLN A 45 7.09 -12.36 1.28
C GLN A 45 5.83 -11.51 1.24
N TRP A 46 5.97 -10.34 0.65
CA TRP A 46 4.86 -9.49 0.28
C TRP A 46 4.13 -10.09 -0.93
N ARG A 47 2.80 -10.19 -0.84
CA ARG A 47 1.96 -10.69 -1.91
C ARG A 47 0.93 -9.63 -2.30
N VAL A 48 0.91 -9.27 -3.58
CA VAL A 48 -0.10 -8.36 -4.12
C VAL A 48 -1.47 -9.05 -4.07
N THR A 49 -2.47 -8.33 -3.58
CA THR A 49 -3.84 -8.80 -3.36
C THR A 49 -4.88 -7.91 -4.03
N GLY A 50 -4.51 -6.67 -4.37
CA GLY A 50 -5.36 -5.74 -5.10
C GLY A 50 -4.51 -4.77 -5.92
N ARG A 51 -5.06 -4.31 -7.04
CA ARG A 51 -4.48 -3.26 -7.87
C ARG A 51 -5.60 -2.35 -8.37
N GLU A 52 -5.34 -1.05 -8.37
CA GLU A 52 -6.29 -0.05 -8.83
C GLU A 52 -5.53 1.10 -9.49
N VAL A 53 -6.00 1.54 -10.66
CA VAL A 53 -5.45 2.75 -11.30
C VAL A 53 -6.16 3.96 -10.72
N MET A 54 -5.39 4.85 -10.10
CA MET A 54 -5.86 6.09 -9.51
C MET A 54 -5.41 7.29 -10.35
N THR A 55 -6.36 8.12 -10.77
CA THR A 55 -6.09 9.35 -11.51
C THR A 55 -5.90 10.57 -10.61
N THR A 56 -6.11 10.43 -9.31
CA THR A 56 -5.94 11.51 -8.33
C THR A 56 -5.50 10.94 -6.99
N MET A 57 -4.37 11.43 -6.47
CA MET A 57 -4.01 11.23 -5.07
C MET A 57 -4.49 12.43 -4.24
N ARG A 58 -5.37 12.17 -3.27
CA ARG A 58 -5.79 13.17 -2.30
C ARG A 58 -4.99 12.96 -1.02
N ARG A 59 -4.27 14.00 -0.58
CA ARG A 59 -3.68 14.03 0.76
C ARG A 59 -4.84 14.27 1.76
N ILE A 60 -5.09 13.27 2.61
CA ILE A 60 -6.03 13.38 3.74
C ILE A 60 -5.37 14.09 4.92
#